data_AF-A0AB34JJU1-F1
#
_entry.id   AF-A0AB34JJU1-F1
#
_cell.length_a   1.000
_cell.length_b   1.000
_cell.length_c   1.000
_cell.angle_alpha   90.00
_cell.angle_beta   90.00
_cell.angle_gamma   90.00
#
_symmetry.space_group_name_H-M   'P 1'
#
loop_
_entity.id
_entity.type
_entity.pdbx_description
1 polymer ?
#
loop_
_entity_poly.entity_id
_entity_poly.type
_entity_poly.pdbx_seq_one_letter_code
_entity_poly.pdbx_strand_id
1 'polypeptide(L)'
;MAGRASLALGCKYCAGDLIAQNAASRERELDRRRAGYFFGFGCYYGVVNYAVFRALAMSAWPAAPWPKALFSACFDGLVHVPLSFYPQFYFVREVVTSSERRTLRQHFEVGLRKYATNWREDILASAAVFVPLGIANFRYVPLVWRTPFLSLIGMVFPIVLSLQRGATDD
;
A
#
# COMPACT_ATOMS: atom_id res chain seq x y z
N MET A 1 6.68 -12.29 -14.92
CA MET A 1 6.05 -12.47 -13.59
C MET A 1 5.57 -11.16 -12.97
N ALA A 2 6.35 -10.07 -13.03
CA ALA A 2 5.93 -8.75 -12.55
C ALA A 2 4.55 -8.30 -13.07
N GLY A 3 4.21 -8.60 -14.34
CA GLY A 3 2.88 -8.29 -14.90
C GLY A 3 1.70 -8.97 -14.20
N ARG A 4 1.86 -10.21 -13.69
CA ARG A 4 0.78 -10.91 -12.96
C ARG A 4 0.59 -10.30 -11.57
N ALA A 5 1.69 -9.96 -10.89
CA ALA A 5 1.65 -9.27 -9.59
C ALA A 5 1.03 -7.88 -9.72
N SER A 6 1.42 -7.12 -10.75
CA SER A 6 0.88 -5.82 -11.11
C SER A 6 -0.63 -5.86 -11.33
N LEU A 7 -1.12 -6.73 -12.23
CA LEU A 7 -2.55 -6.84 -12.51
C LEU A 7 -3.35 -7.33 -11.29
N ALA A 8 -2.84 -8.29 -10.53
CA ALA A 8 -3.50 -8.76 -9.32
C ALA A 8 -3.65 -7.63 -8.29
N LEU A 9 -2.61 -6.81 -8.10
CA LEU A 9 -2.64 -5.68 -7.19
C LEU A 9 -3.56 -4.57 -7.69
N GLY A 10 -3.53 -4.25 -8.99
CA GLY A 10 -4.43 -3.30 -9.63
C GLY A 10 -5.89 -3.68 -9.46
N CYS A 11 -6.26 -4.91 -9.84
CA CYS A 11 -7.62 -5.43 -9.65
C CYS A 11 -8.04 -5.39 -8.19
N LYS A 12 -7.13 -5.72 -7.26
CA LYS A 12 -7.37 -5.66 -5.82
C LYS A 12 -7.71 -4.25 -5.35
N TYR A 13 -6.89 -3.25 -5.69
CA TYR A 13 -7.13 -1.88 -5.24
C TYR A 13 -8.42 -1.31 -5.83
N CYS A 14 -8.71 -1.64 -7.09
CA CYS A 14 -9.98 -1.32 -7.73
C CYS A 14 -11.17 -1.96 -6.99
N ALA A 15 -11.11 -3.27 -6.73
CA ALA A 15 -12.18 -3.98 -6.04
C ALA A 15 -12.39 -3.49 -4.59
N GLY A 16 -11.31 -3.27 -3.85
CA GLY A 16 -11.37 -2.73 -2.49
C GLY A 16 -12.01 -1.34 -2.44
N ASP A 17 -11.71 -0.50 -3.43
CA ASP A 17 -12.32 0.81 -3.56
C ASP A 17 -13.82 0.72 -3.91
N LEU A 18 -14.22 -0.14 -4.85
CA LEU A 18 -15.63 -0.36 -5.19
C LEU A 18 -16.44 -0.90 -4.00
N ILE A 19 -15.87 -1.81 -3.21
CA ILE A 19 -16.49 -2.32 -1.98
C ILE A 19 -16.64 -1.20 -0.95
N ALA A 20 -15.60 -0.38 -0.75
CA ALA A 20 -15.65 0.74 0.19
C ALA A 20 -16.69 1.79 -0.23
N GLN A 21 -16.79 2.10 -1.53
CA GLN A 21 -17.81 3.00 -2.05
C GLN A 21 -19.23 2.46 -1.83
N ASN A 22 -19.45 1.17 -2.10
CA ASN A 22 -20.75 0.52 -1.91
C ASN A 22 -21.15 0.42 -0.42
N ALA A 23 -20.18 0.24 0.48
CA ALA A 23 -20.42 0.21 1.91
C ALA A 23 -20.72 1.60 2.49
N ALA A 24 -20.02 2.64 2.02
CA ALA A 24 -20.15 4.01 2.50
C ALA A 24 -21.35 4.76 1.89
N SER A 25 -21.90 4.31 0.78
CA SER A 25 -22.98 5.01 0.08
C SER A 25 -24.02 4.03 -0.43
N ARG A 26 -25.08 3.80 0.37
CA ARG A 26 -26.24 3.01 -0.06
C ARG A 26 -27.03 3.63 -1.23
N GLU A 27 -26.80 4.90 -1.56
CA GLU A 27 -27.60 5.66 -2.55
C GLU A 27 -26.79 6.49 -3.58
N ARG A 28 -25.45 6.47 -3.58
CA ARG A 28 -24.66 7.23 -4.58
C ARG A 28 -24.18 6.37 -5.74
N GLU A 29 -24.10 6.98 -6.92
CA GLU A 29 -23.45 6.40 -8.09
C GLU A 29 -21.97 6.09 -7.81
N LEU A 30 -21.51 4.93 -8.25
CA LEU A 30 -20.11 4.51 -8.11
C LEU A 30 -19.19 5.40 -8.95
N ASP A 31 -18.18 5.99 -8.31
CA ASP A 31 -17.14 6.75 -8.97
C ASP A 31 -16.13 5.80 -9.65
N ARG A 32 -16.39 5.53 -10.93
CA ARG A 32 -15.53 4.71 -11.80
C ARG A 32 -14.16 5.34 -12.06
N ARG A 33 -14.07 6.68 -12.00
CA ARG A 33 -12.81 7.40 -12.21
C ARG A 33 -11.88 7.19 -11.03
N ARG A 34 -12.41 7.26 -9.80
CA ARG A 34 -11.70 6.90 -8.58
C ARG A 34 -11.18 5.46 -8.61
N ALA A 35 -12.03 4.50 -8.98
CA ALA A 35 -11.63 3.10 -9.11
C ALA A 35 -10.49 2.91 -10.14
N GLY A 36 -10.52 3.66 -11.25
CA GLY A 36 -9.45 3.68 -12.26
C GLY A 36 -8.10 4.19 -11.72
N TYR A 37 -8.09 5.24 -10.89
CA TYR A 37 -6.87 5.72 -10.24
C TYR A 37 -6.27 4.68 -9.29
N PHE A 38 -7.10 4.02 -8.49
CA PHE A 38 -6.66 2.94 -7.61
C PHE A 38 -6.16 1.72 -8.38
N PHE A 39 -6.79 1.37 -9.50
CA PHE A 39 -6.31 0.32 -10.39
C PHE A 39 -4.92 0.64 -10.94
N GLY A 40 -4.74 1.84 -11.51
CA GLY A 40 -3.47 2.29 -12.06
C GLY A 40 -2.35 2.32 -11.01
N PHE A 41 -2.66 2.84 -9.83
CA PHE A 41 -1.76 2.83 -8.68
C PHE A 41 -1.35 1.41 -8.29
N GLY A 42 -2.31 0.48 -8.19
CA GLY A 42 -2.04 -0.91 -7.88
C GLY A 42 -1.15 -1.60 -8.91
N CYS A 43 -1.41 -1.38 -10.20
CA CYS A 43 -0.58 -1.90 -11.28
C CYS A 43 0.86 -1.41 -11.17
N TYR A 44 1.06 -0.10 -11.01
CA TYR A 44 2.40 0.48 -10.84
C TYR A 44 3.10 -0.08 -9.60
N TYR A 45 2.43 -0.04 -8.44
CA TYR A 45 3.03 -0.45 -7.18
C TYR A 45 3.35 -1.94 -7.15
N GLY A 46 2.55 -2.80 -7.80
CA GLY A 46 2.86 -4.23 -7.92
C GLY A 46 4.17 -4.51 -8.66
N VAL A 47 4.59 -3.66 -9.61
CA VAL A 47 5.90 -3.78 -10.26
C VAL A 47 7.02 -3.38 -9.30
N VAL A 48 6.88 -2.25 -8.61
CA VAL A 48 7.86 -1.75 -7.63
C VAL A 48 8.06 -2.78 -6.51
N ASN A 49 6.96 -3.29 -5.97
CA ASN A 49 6.95 -4.23 -4.85
C ASN A 49 7.61 -5.57 -5.24
N TYR A 50 7.34 -6.07 -6.45
CA TYR A 50 8.03 -7.24 -7.00
C TYR A 50 9.54 -7.01 -7.14
N ALA A 51 9.96 -5.84 -7.65
CA ALA A 51 11.37 -5.51 -7.81
C ALA A 51 12.10 -5.45 -6.45
N VAL A 52 11.50 -4.80 -5.45
CA VAL A 52 12.06 -4.67 -4.10
C VAL A 52 12.15 -6.03 -3.40
N PHE A 53 11.08 -6.83 -3.40
CA PHE A 53 11.13 -8.16 -2.78
C PHE A 53 12.10 -9.10 -3.47
N ARG A 54 12.24 -9.00 -4.79
CA ARG A 54 13.27 -9.75 -5.51
C ARG A 54 14.67 -9.29 -5.11
N ALA A 55 14.91 -7.99 -4.99
CA ALA A 55 16.21 -7.46 -4.55
C ALA A 55 16.57 -7.91 -3.13
N LEU A 56 15.63 -7.78 -2.18
CA LEU A 56 15.82 -8.24 -0.79
C LEU A 56 16.02 -9.76 -0.71
N ALA A 57 15.27 -10.54 -1.49
CA ALA A 57 15.39 -11.98 -1.51
C ALA A 57 16.71 -12.47 -2.11
N MET A 58 17.20 -11.80 -3.16
CA MET A 58 18.47 -12.15 -3.81
C MET A 58 19.69 -11.53 -3.12
N SER A 59 19.50 -10.60 -2.18
CA SER A 59 20.60 -10.06 -1.38
C SER A 59 21.37 -11.18 -0.66
N ALA A 60 22.69 -11.19 -0.80
CA ALA A 60 23.56 -12.13 -0.10
C ALA A 60 23.60 -11.85 1.42
N TRP A 61 23.17 -10.67 1.84
CA TRP A 61 23.17 -10.23 3.23
C TRP A 61 21.77 -9.83 3.71
N PRO A 62 21.37 -10.19 4.95
CA PRO A 62 22.04 -11.13 5.85
C PRO A 62 22.03 -12.58 5.31
N ALA A 63 23.10 -13.34 5.57
CA ALA A 63 23.21 -14.71 5.05
C ALA A 63 22.31 -15.72 5.80
N ALA A 64 22.10 -15.51 7.09
CA ALA A 64 21.28 -16.39 7.92
C ALA A 64 19.77 -16.15 7.70
N PRO A 65 18.93 -17.21 7.68
CA PRO A 65 17.51 -17.08 7.33
C PRO A 65 16.70 -16.13 8.23
N TRP A 66 16.96 -16.15 9.53
CA TRP A 66 16.25 -15.34 10.52
C TRP A 66 16.65 -13.85 10.48
N PRO A 67 17.95 -13.50 10.55
CA PRO A 67 18.38 -12.12 10.33
C PRO A 67 17.93 -11.58 8.98
N LYS A 68 17.90 -12.41 7.92
CA LYS A 68 17.43 -11.98 6.60
C LYS A 68 15.94 -11.66 6.60
N ALA A 69 15.11 -12.49 7.21
CA ALA A 69 13.68 -12.24 7.32
C ALA A 69 13.40 -10.97 8.13
N LEU A 70 14.07 -10.80 9.27
CA LEU A 70 13.93 -9.61 10.12
C LEU A 70 14.39 -8.35 9.39
N PHE A 71 15.58 -8.37 8.80
CA PHE A 71 16.11 -7.22 8.04
C PHE A 71 15.19 -6.85 6.88
N SER A 72 14.76 -7.84 6.09
CA SER A 72 13.91 -7.59 4.93
C SER A 72 12.54 -7.03 5.34
N ALA A 73 11.95 -7.53 6.43
CA ALA A 73 10.68 -7.03 6.95
C ALA A 73 10.80 -5.61 7.53
N CYS A 74 11.85 -5.33 8.31
CA CYS A 74 12.10 -4.01 8.86
C CYS A 74 12.43 -3.00 7.76
N PHE A 75 13.25 -3.37 6.78
CA PHE A 75 13.55 -2.52 5.64
C PHE A 75 12.28 -2.22 4.84
N ASP A 76 11.45 -3.22 4.58
CA ASP A 76 10.18 -3.03 3.88
C ASP A 76 9.25 -2.08 4.64
N GLY A 77 8.98 -2.36 5.92
CA GLY A 77 8.04 -1.58 6.74
C GLY A 77 8.53 -0.19 7.16
N LEU A 78 9.83 0.00 7.35
CA LEU A 78 10.40 1.24 7.89
C LEU A 78 11.12 2.11 6.86
N VAL A 79 11.47 1.56 5.70
CA VAL A 79 12.21 2.30 4.66
C VAL A 79 11.44 2.31 3.34
N HIS A 80 11.11 1.14 2.79
CA HIS A 80 10.46 1.06 1.49
C HIS A 80 9.06 1.65 1.50
N VAL A 81 8.19 1.20 2.42
CA VAL A 81 6.81 1.68 2.54
C VAL A 81 6.79 3.20 2.81
N PRO A 82 7.60 3.74 3.75
CA PRO A 82 7.55 5.17 4.03
C PRO A 82 8.11 6.08 2.95
N LEU A 83 9.11 5.61 2.19
CA LEU A 83 9.74 6.45 1.16
C LEU A 83 9.10 6.30 -0.22
N SER A 84 8.52 5.13 -0.54
CA SER A 84 7.86 4.90 -1.84
C SER A 84 6.34 4.91 -1.72
N PHE A 85 5.76 4.08 -0.85
CA PHE A 85 4.32 3.86 -0.85
C PHE A 85 3.54 5.07 -0.31
N TYR A 86 3.91 5.59 0.87
CA TYR A 86 3.13 6.65 1.50
C TYR A 86 3.05 7.95 0.69
N PRO A 87 4.15 8.50 0.14
CA PRO A 87 4.07 9.70 -0.70
C PRO A 87 3.10 9.54 -1.88
N GLN A 88 3.11 8.37 -2.51
CA GLN A 88 2.25 8.06 -3.65
C GLN A 88 0.79 7.83 -3.23
N PHE A 89 0.57 7.15 -2.10
CA PHE A 89 -0.76 6.95 -1.53
C PHE A 89 -1.42 8.28 -1.18
N TYR A 90 -0.69 9.19 -0.51
CA TYR A 90 -1.19 10.52 -0.17
C TYR A 90 -1.46 11.37 -1.41
N PHE A 91 -0.65 11.23 -2.47
CA PHE A 91 -0.92 11.87 -3.75
C PHE A 91 -2.21 11.36 -4.40
N VAL A 92 -2.38 10.04 -4.53
CA VAL A 92 -3.60 9.44 -5.10
C VAL A 92 -4.83 9.82 -4.28
N ARG A 93 -4.72 9.79 -2.95
CA ARG A 93 -5.79 10.25 -2.05
C ARG A 93 -6.15 11.70 -2.30
N GLU A 94 -5.17 12.59 -2.43
CA GLU A 94 -5.43 14.01 -2.70
C GLU A 94 -6.08 14.24 -4.08
N VAL A 95 -5.65 13.50 -5.11
CA VAL A 95 -6.24 13.57 -6.46
C VAL A 95 -7.69 13.07 -6.48
N VAL A 96 -8.00 12.07 -5.65
CA VAL A 96 -9.33 11.47 -5.57
C VAL A 96 -10.28 12.28 -4.70
N THR A 97 -9.82 12.80 -3.56
CA THR A 97 -10.68 13.44 -2.55
C THR A 97 -10.83 14.94 -2.77
N SER A 98 -9.88 15.60 -3.45
CA SER A 98 -9.96 17.04 -3.68
C SER A 98 -11.01 17.39 -4.74
N SER A 99 -11.96 18.26 -4.39
CA SER A 99 -12.93 18.85 -5.31
C SER A 99 -12.37 20.02 -6.12
N GLU A 100 -11.18 20.50 -5.76
CA GLU A 100 -10.55 21.66 -6.40
C GLU A 100 -9.84 21.27 -7.70
N ARG A 101 -9.99 22.09 -8.74
CA ARG A 101 -9.21 21.96 -9.98
C ARG A 101 -7.77 22.43 -9.74
N ARG A 102 -6.94 21.56 -9.18
CA ARG A 102 -5.50 21.81 -9.05
C ARG A 102 -4.72 21.05 -10.13
N THR A 103 -3.51 21.52 -10.40
CA THR A 103 -2.57 20.77 -11.25
C THR A 103 -2.06 19.54 -10.50
N LEU A 104 -1.61 18.50 -11.22
CA LEU A 104 -1.04 17.29 -10.60
C LEU A 104 0.10 17.59 -9.63
N ARG A 105 0.94 18.58 -9.96
CA ARG A 105 2.03 19.03 -9.09
C ARG A 105 1.51 19.57 -7.75
N GLN A 106 0.46 20.38 -7.77
CA GLN A 106 -0.13 20.94 -6.56
C GLN A 106 -0.76 19.85 -5.69
N HIS A 107 -1.47 18.87 -6.28
CA HIS A 107 -1.96 17.72 -5.53
C HIS A 107 -0.83 16.92 -4.89
N PHE A 108 0.30 16.76 -5.59
CA PHE A 108 1.48 16.10 -5.04
C PHE A 108 2.10 16.85 -3.87
N GLU A 109 2.28 18.17 -3.99
CA GLU A 109 2.83 19.02 -2.92
C GLU A 109 1.92 19.02 -1.67
N VAL A 110 0.59 19.10 -1.85
CA VAL A 110 -0.36 19.03 -0.74
C VAL A 110 -0.36 17.64 -0.10
N GLY A 111 -0.36 16.58 -0.91
CA GLY A 111 -0.26 15.20 -0.42
C GLY A 111 1.00 14.97 0.39
N LEU A 112 2.15 15.46 -0.08
CA LEU A 112 3.42 15.38 0.66
C LEU A 112 3.40 16.15 1.98
N ARG A 113 2.78 17.34 2.03
CA ARG A 113 2.64 18.08 3.29
C ARG A 113 1.78 17.32 4.29
N LYS A 114 0.65 16.74 3.85
CA LYS A 114 -0.22 15.90 4.70
C LYS A 114 0.50 14.65 5.17
N TYR A 115 1.35 14.05 4.34
CA TYR A 115 2.21 12.96 4.77
C TYR A 115 3.22 13.44 5.82
N ALA A 116 3.92 14.55 5.58
CA ALA A 116 4.92 15.10 6.49
C ALA A 116 4.38 15.48 7.88
N THR A 117 3.07 15.70 8.04
CA THR A 117 2.44 15.88 9.35
C THR A 117 2.12 14.57 10.05
N ASN A 118 1.71 13.53 9.31
CA ASN A 118 1.17 12.27 9.87
C ASN A 118 2.16 11.08 9.80
N TRP A 119 3.34 11.27 9.19
CA TRP A 119 4.23 10.17 8.82
C TRP A 119 4.63 9.29 9.99
N ARG A 120 4.86 9.85 11.19
CA ARG A 120 5.28 9.03 12.35
C ARG A 120 4.21 8.05 12.77
N GLU A 121 2.98 8.51 12.93
CA GLU A 121 1.85 7.69 13.36
C GLU A 121 1.52 6.63 12.30
N ASP A 122 1.55 7.02 11.02
CA ASP A 122 1.33 6.10 9.91
C ASP A 122 2.40 5.01 9.83
N ILE A 123 3.68 5.37 10.00
CA ILE A 123 4.78 4.40 10.01
C ILE A 123 4.67 3.46 11.20
N LEU A 124 4.40 3.97 12.41
CA LEU A 124 4.31 3.12 13.59
C LEU A 124 3.11 2.17 13.48
N ALA A 125 1.94 2.67 13.06
CA ALA A 125 0.75 1.87 12.89
C ALA A 125 0.92 0.79 11.81
N SER A 126 1.53 1.15 10.67
CA SER A 126 1.82 0.16 9.63
C SER A 126 2.92 -0.81 10.01
N ALA A 127 4.01 -0.35 10.63
CA ALA A 127 5.08 -1.22 11.05
C ALA A 127 4.60 -2.25 12.07
N ALA A 128 3.72 -1.86 13.01
CA ALA A 128 3.14 -2.76 13.99
C ALA A 128 2.38 -3.93 13.36
N VAL A 129 1.78 -3.73 12.18
CA VAL A 129 1.04 -4.77 11.45
C VAL A 129 1.94 -5.49 10.45
N PHE A 130 2.63 -4.74 9.61
CA PHE A 130 3.34 -5.28 8.46
C PHE A 130 4.73 -5.81 8.76
N VAL A 131 5.42 -5.37 9.82
CA VAL A 131 6.73 -5.95 10.19
C VAL A 131 6.56 -7.40 10.67
N PRO A 132 5.65 -7.73 11.61
CA PRO A 132 5.42 -9.13 12.01
C PRO A 132 4.99 -10.01 10.83
N LEU A 133 4.07 -9.51 10.00
CA LEU A 133 3.62 -10.21 8.79
C LEU A 133 4.75 -10.37 7.77
N GLY A 134 5.59 -9.35 7.61
CA GLY A 134 6.76 -9.36 6.76
C GLY A 134 7.76 -10.43 7.19
N ILE A 135 8.03 -10.55 8.50
CA ILE A 135 8.90 -11.60 9.04
C ILE A 135 8.36 -12.98 8.67
N ALA A 136 7.06 -13.22 8.89
CA ALA A 136 6.41 -14.47 8.51
C ALA A 136 6.48 -14.72 6.99
N ASN A 137 6.24 -13.70 6.18
CA ASN A 137 6.28 -13.77 4.73
C ASN A 137 7.68 -14.11 4.20
N PHE A 138 8.72 -13.42 4.67
CA PHE A 138 10.09 -13.70 4.24
C PHE A 138 10.60 -15.05 4.75
N ARG A 139 10.10 -15.52 5.90
CA ARG A 139 10.55 -16.78 6.51
C ARG A 139 9.87 -18.02 5.96
N TYR A 140 8.55 -17.97 5.76
CA TYR A 140 7.73 -19.15 5.47
C TYR A 140 7.17 -19.17 4.05
N VAL A 141 7.01 -18.00 3.42
CA VAL A 141 6.36 -17.92 2.09
C VAL A 141 7.43 -17.99 0.99
N PRO A 142 7.30 -18.92 0.03
CA PRO A 142 8.21 -19.00 -1.12
C PRO A 142 8.16 -17.71 -1.96
N LEU A 143 9.28 -17.34 -2.60
CA LEU A 143 9.45 -16.06 -3.30
C LEU A 143 8.30 -15.71 -4.26
N VAL A 144 7.77 -16.70 -4.98
CA VAL A 144 6.68 -16.52 -5.95
C VAL A 144 5.37 -16.10 -5.28
N TRP A 145 5.15 -16.52 -4.03
CA TRP A 145 3.92 -16.30 -3.27
C TRP A 145 3.99 -15.09 -2.34
N ARG A 146 5.16 -14.50 -2.13
CA ARG A 146 5.35 -13.38 -1.18
C ARG A 146 4.51 -12.16 -1.51
N THR A 147 4.49 -11.75 -2.78
CA THR A 147 3.67 -10.61 -3.21
C THR A 147 2.18 -10.92 -3.13
N PRO A 148 1.66 -12.05 -3.66
CA PRO A 148 0.25 -12.43 -3.47
C PRO A 148 -0.18 -12.54 -2.00
N PHE A 149 0.64 -13.15 -1.13
CA PHE A 149 0.33 -13.32 0.30
C PHE A 149 0.16 -11.98 1.02
N LEU A 150 1.14 -11.07 0.88
CA LEU A 150 1.03 -9.71 1.44
C LEU A 150 -0.11 -8.92 0.79
N SER A 151 -0.38 -9.17 -0.49
CA SER A 151 -1.54 -8.56 -1.17
C SER A 151 -2.85 -9.01 -0.54
N LEU A 152 -3.02 -10.28 -0.19
CA LEU A 152 -4.25 -10.75 0.45
C LEU A 152 -4.45 -10.09 1.82
N ILE A 153 -3.42 -10.11 2.66
CA ILE A 153 -3.50 -9.59 4.03
C ILE A 153 -3.57 -8.06 4.05
N GLY A 154 -2.86 -7.40 3.15
CA GLY A 154 -2.95 -5.95 2.94
C GLY A 154 -4.27 -5.50 2.32
N MET A 155 -5.26 -6.36 2.08
CA MET A 155 -6.64 -5.96 1.77
C MET A 155 -7.43 -5.69 3.07
N VAL A 156 -7.09 -6.43 4.14
CA VAL A 156 -7.72 -6.30 5.46
C VAL A 156 -7.28 -5.00 6.13
N PHE A 157 -6.01 -4.61 5.98
CA PHE A 157 -5.48 -3.42 6.66
C PHE A 157 -6.13 -2.09 6.25
N PRO A 158 -6.30 -1.75 4.95
CA PRO A 158 -7.03 -0.53 4.58
C PRO A 158 -8.47 -0.53 5.06
N ILE A 159 -9.13 -1.69 5.13
CA ILE A 159 -10.49 -1.82 5.68
C ILE A 159 -10.47 -1.51 7.18
N VAL A 160 -9.57 -2.12 7.95
CA VAL A 160 -9.41 -1.85 9.39
C VAL A 160 -9.04 -0.39 9.64
N LEU A 161 -8.12 0.18 8.87
CA LEU A 161 -7.69 1.56 9.01
C LEU A 161 -8.82 2.54 8.63
N SER A 162 -9.61 2.20 7.61
CA SER A 162 -10.83 2.96 7.26
C SER A 162 -11.88 2.90 8.36
N LEU A 163 -12.03 1.77 9.06
CA LEU A 163 -12.96 1.66 10.19
C LEU A 163 -12.45 2.44 11.41
N GLN A 164 -11.14 2.40 11.69
CA GLN A 164 -10.55 3.10 12.83
C GLN A 164 -10.49 4.62 12.66
N ARG A 165 -10.22 5.12 11.45
CA ARG A 165 -10.12 6.56 11.16
C ARG A 165 -11.40 7.19 10.63
N GLY A 166 -12.26 6.41 9.98
CA GLY A 166 -13.60 6.88 9.58
C GLY A 166 -14.50 7.17 10.77
N ALA A 167 -14.20 6.62 11.95
CA ALA A 167 -14.87 6.96 13.21
C ALA A 167 -14.36 8.26 13.85
N THR A 168 -13.30 8.88 13.33
CA THR A 168 -12.68 10.10 13.89
C THR A 168 -12.95 11.35 13.04
N ASP A 169 -13.55 11.20 11.86
CA ASP A 169 -13.91 12.31 10.95
C ASP A 169 -15.39 12.76 11.09
N ASP A 170 -16.07 12.38 12.19
CA ASP A 170 -17.38 12.92 12.62
C ASP A 170 -17.23 13.83 13.86
#